data_AF-A0A178UID2-F1
#
_entry.id   AF-A0A178UID2-F1
#
_cell.length_a   1.000
_cell.length_b   1.000
_cell.length_c   1.000
_cell.angle_alpha   90.00
_cell.angle_beta   90.00
_cell.angle_gamma   90.00
#
_symmetry.space_group_name_H-M   'P 1'
#
loop_
_entity.id
_entity.type
_entity.pdbx_description
1 polymer ?
#
loop_
_entity_poly.entity_id
_entity_poly.type
_entity_poly.pdbx_seq_one_letter_code
_entity_poly.pdbx_strand_id
1 'polypeptide(L)'
;MATWFWLEDFFFQNILSTILALSDPVIMALANEAVLCFQCLDSAEQPNDFNQIPLTAELLTKDISLQIFHKHRYSAIAGIRNFLTTVCSRIFSDILQRALPPSSSYPFVTRLRHPLIIPGFPHPTFGSINVMHDVVVGDNLYNNNLFPCSHGLWGWNASCIATDNERTMFITFSRGFPVSQAEVKRFFTKNYGENCVEGVYMKEDNKNFLNANGNDNGQQQSLFAKLVLNSVATVDRILDGEKIKRFKSNGKHIWARKYSMTRDD
;
A
#
# COMPACT_ATOMS: atom_id res chain seq x y z
N MET A 1 0.50 0.81 17.32
CA MET A 1 1.77 0.12 16.99
C MET A 1 2.10 0.11 15.50
N ALA A 2 1.33 -0.53 14.61
CA ALA A 2 1.67 -0.64 13.18
C ALA A 2 2.03 0.70 12.49
N THR A 3 1.28 1.77 12.77
CA THR A 3 1.57 3.12 12.25
C THR A 3 2.97 3.61 12.62
N TRP A 4 3.38 3.40 13.87
CA TRP A 4 4.67 3.87 14.39
C TRP A 4 5.82 3.01 13.89
N PHE A 5 5.62 1.69 13.74
CA PHE A 5 6.61 0.86 13.07
C PHE A 5 6.85 1.31 11.62
N TRP A 6 5.78 1.65 10.90
CA TRP A 6 5.91 2.20 9.55
C TRP A 6 6.62 3.57 9.55
N LEU A 7 6.29 4.47 10.47
CA LEU A 7 6.96 5.78 10.58
C LEU A 7 8.44 5.63 10.93
N GLU A 8 8.77 4.70 11.83
CA GLU A 8 10.15 4.39 12.22
C GLU A 8 10.99 3.96 11.02
N ASP A 9 10.46 3.04 10.21
CA ASP A 9 11.07 2.58 8.96
C ASP A 9 11.16 3.70 7.92
N PHE A 10 10.06 4.44 7.72
CA PHE A 10 9.97 5.50 6.72
C PHE A 10 10.94 6.66 7.00
N PHE A 11 11.15 7.00 8.27
CA PHE A 11 12.02 8.10 8.68
C PHE A 11 13.41 7.66 9.13
N PHE A 12 13.71 6.36 9.14
CA PHE A 12 14.94 5.76 9.65
C PHE A 12 15.29 6.24 11.07
N GLN A 13 14.31 6.19 11.97
CA GLN A 13 14.47 6.58 13.37
C GLN A 13 14.30 5.37 14.29
N ASN A 14 14.43 5.55 15.59
CA ASN A 14 14.04 4.57 16.60
C ASN A 14 13.15 5.28 17.61
N ILE A 15 11.84 5.17 17.41
CA ILE A 15 10.82 5.84 18.23
C ILE A 15 10.16 4.90 19.22
N LEU A 16 10.26 3.58 19.01
CA LEU A 16 9.62 2.60 19.88
C LEU A 16 10.13 2.66 21.31
N SER A 17 11.45 2.84 21.51
CA SER A 17 12.02 3.00 22.85
C SER A 17 11.41 4.19 23.60
N THR A 18 11.10 5.27 22.87
CA THR A 18 10.45 6.45 23.42
C THR A 18 8.99 6.16 23.74
N ILE A 19 8.24 5.51 22.83
CA ILE A 19 6.84 5.13 23.05
C ILE A 19 6.69 4.24 24.29
N LEU A 20 7.60 3.29 24.50
CA LEU A 20 7.57 2.39 25.65
C LEU A 20 7.78 3.10 27.00
N ALA A 21 8.36 4.30 26.99
CA ALA A 21 8.55 5.12 28.18
C ALA A 21 7.40 6.11 28.43
N LEU A 22 6.42 6.21 27.52
CA LEU A 22 5.28 7.12 27.66
C LEU A 22 4.24 6.59 28.65
N SER A 23 3.46 7.49 29.23
CA SER A 23 2.33 7.14 30.09
C SER A 23 1.10 6.74 29.28
N ASP A 24 0.22 5.92 29.87
CA ASP A 24 -1.01 5.44 29.21
C ASP A 24 -1.87 6.57 28.59
N PRO A 25 -2.07 7.74 29.22
CA PRO A 25 -2.83 8.83 28.60
C PRO A 25 -2.18 9.36 27.31
N VAL A 26 -0.85 9.42 27.25
CA VAL A 26 -0.12 9.87 26.07
C VAL A 26 -0.18 8.81 24.97
N ILE A 27 -0.06 7.53 25.32
CA ILE A 27 -0.22 6.42 24.37
C ILE A 27 -1.63 6.44 23.77
N MET A 28 -2.66 6.71 24.57
CA MET A 28 -4.03 6.85 24.10
C MET A 28 -4.20 8.05 23.16
N ALA A 29 -3.59 9.19 23.48
CA ALA A 29 -3.63 10.36 22.61
C ALA A 29 -2.91 10.12 21.27
N LEU A 30 -1.76 9.43 21.28
CA LEU A 30 -1.09 8.94 20.07
C LEU A 30 -2.01 8.01 19.26
N ALA A 31 -2.71 7.09 19.92
CA ALA A 31 -3.67 6.22 19.24
C ALA A 31 -4.77 7.01 18.53
N ASN A 32 -5.28 8.09 19.15
CA ASN A 32 -6.26 8.99 18.52
C ASN A 32 -5.68 9.73 17.30
N GLU A 33 -4.42 10.18 17.36
CA GLU A 33 -3.76 10.79 16.19
C GLU A 33 -3.63 9.80 15.02
N ALA A 34 -3.33 8.52 15.30
CA ALA A 34 -3.29 7.51 14.24
C ALA A 34 -4.64 7.31 13.56
N VAL A 35 -5.76 7.48 14.28
CA VAL A 35 -7.10 7.45 13.66
C VAL A 35 -7.27 8.61 12.66
N LEU A 36 -6.77 9.80 12.98
CA LEU A 36 -6.76 10.94 12.05
C LEU A 36 -5.92 10.62 10.80
N CYS A 37 -4.77 9.94 10.97
CA CYS A 37 -3.96 9.47 9.85
C CYS A 37 -4.75 8.51 8.96
N PHE A 38 -5.50 7.56 9.54
CA PHE A 38 -6.28 6.59 8.76
C PHE A 38 -7.39 7.25 7.96
N GLN A 39 -8.09 8.21 8.56
CA GLN A 39 -9.10 9.02 7.86
C GLN A 39 -8.48 9.81 6.70
N CYS A 40 -7.28 10.36 6.91
CA CYS A 40 -6.53 11.05 5.84
C CYS A 40 -6.13 10.10 4.69
N LEU A 41 -5.71 8.87 5.00
CA LEU A 41 -5.34 7.86 4.01
C LEU A 41 -6.53 7.38 3.17
N ASP A 42 -7.73 7.39 3.75
CA ASP A 42 -8.97 7.02 3.05
C ASP A 42 -9.50 8.18 2.20
N SER A 43 -9.37 9.41 2.68
CA SER A 43 -9.87 10.62 2.03
C SER A 43 -9.32 10.83 0.62
N ALA A 44 -10.14 11.46 -0.21
CA ALA A 44 -9.76 11.95 -1.53
C ALA A 44 -9.15 13.34 -1.52
N GLU A 45 -9.48 14.10 -0.48
CA GLU A 45 -9.20 15.52 -0.36
C GLU A 45 -7.93 15.74 0.44
N GLN A 46 -7.22 16.81 0.11
CA GLN A 46 -6.05 17.21 0.87
C GLN A 46 -6.45 17.57 2.30
N PRO A 47 -5.65 17.19 3.30
CA PRO A 47 -5.93 17.55 4.68
C PRO A 47 -5.82 19.06 4.87
N ASN A 48 -6.80 19.67 5.55
CA ASN A 48 -6.74 21.06 5.97
C ASN A 48 -5.59 21.28 6.97
N ASP A 49 -5.04 22.50 7.01
CA ASP A 49 -3.90 22.88 7.88
C ASP A 49 -4.17 22.68 9.39
N PHE A 50 -5.44 22.59 9.79
CA PHE A 50 -5.88 22.32 11.17
C PHE A 50 -5.78 20.85 11.58
N ASN A 51 -5.64 19.92 10.63
CA ASN A 51 -5.60 18.49 10.93
C ASN A 51 -4.14 18.06 11.20
N GLN A 52 -3.61 18.48 12.34
CA GLN A 52 -2.24 18.20 12.77
C GLN A 52 -2.17 16.93 13.63
N ILE A 53 -0.96 16.37 13.73
CA ILE A 53 -0.61 15.22 14.57
C ILE A 53 0.56 15.61 15.48
N PRO A 54 0.35 16.58 16.40
CA PRO A 54 1.42 17.21 17.17
C PRO A 54 2.24 16.24 18.02
N LEU A 55 1.61 15.24 18.66
CA LEU A 55 2.34 14.26 19.48
C LEU A 55 3.21 13.36 18.61
N THR A 56 2.72 12.97 17.43
CA THR A 56 3.49 12.20 16.46
C THR A 56 4.68 13.02 15.92
N ALA A 57 4.47 14.31 15.66
CA ALA A 57 5.53 15.23 15.23
C ALA A 57 6.60 15.42 16.31
N GLU A 58 6.17 15.60 17.57
CA GLU A 58 7.05 15.68 18.74
C GLU A 58 7.87 14.39 18.91
N LEU A 59 7.20 13.23 18.82
CA LEU A 59 7.81 11.92 18.97
C LEU A 59 8.90 11.65 17.92
N LEU A 60 8.68 12.07 16.68
CA LEU A 60 9.62 11.89 15.57
C LEU A 60 10.64 13.03 15.45
N THR A 61 10.53 14.06 16.29
CA THR A 61 11.35 15.29 16.24
C THR A 61 11.43 15.90 14.83
N LYS A 62 10.31 15.82 14.09
CA LYS A 62 10.20 16.21 12.68
C LYS A 62 8.89 16.94 12.44
N ASP A 63 8.90 17.87 11.48
CA ASP A 63 7.71 18.57 11.01
C ASP A 63 6.83 17.60 10.19
N ILE A 64 6.11 16.74 10.89
CA ILE A 64 5.23 15.74 10.30
C ILE A 64 3.80 16.22 10.43
N SER A 65 3.09 16.18 9.30
CA SER A 65 1.68 16.52 9.23
C SER A 65 0.92 15.44 8.46
N LEU A 66 -0.41 15.52 8.48
CA LEU A 66 -1.23 14.66 7.64
C LEU A 66 -0.96 14.83 6.14
N GLN A 67 -0.35 15.94 5.71
CA GLN A 67 0.05 16.12 4.30
C GLN A 67 1.09 15.07 3.88
N ILE A 68 2.00 14.66 4.78
CA ILE A 68 2.97 13.60 4.51
C ILE A 68 2.25 12.26 4.31
N PHE A 69 1.26 11.95 5.16
CA PHE A 69 0.43 10.75 5.01
C PHE A 69 -0.33 10.75 3.68
N HIS A 70 -0.91 11.89 3.30
CA HIS A 70 -1.63 12.01 2.03
C HIS A 70 -0.69 11.86 0.82
N LYS A 71 0.51 12.47 0.88
CA LYS A 71 1.51 12.39 -0.18
C LYS A 71 2.07 10.97 -0.37
N HIS A 72 2.28 10.26 0.73
CA HIS A 72 2.82 8.90 0.76
C HIS A 72 1.74 7.84 1.03
N ARG A 73 0.49 8.13 0.63
CA ARG A 73 -0.68 7.33 1.03
C ARG A 73 -0.56 5.87 0.66
N TYR A 74 -0.01 5.55 -0.51
CA TYR A 74 0.05 4.16 -0.97
C TYR A 74 1.12 3.39 -0.19
N SER A 75 2.27 3.99 0.05
CA SER A 75 3.33 3.40 0.89
C SER A 75 2.89 3.27 2.34
N ALA A 76 2.17 4.25 2.88
CA ALA A 76 1.61 4.20 4.22
C ALA A 76 0.58 3.07 4.36
N ILE A 77 -0.38 2.96 3.43
CA ILE A 77 -1.38 1.90 3.45
C ILE A 77 -0.72 0.52 3.35
N ALA A 78 0.18 0.33 2.39
CA ALA A 78 0.85 -0.95 2.17
C ALA A 78 1.75 -1.32 3.36
N GLY A 79 2.54 -0.37 3.86
CA GLY A 79 3.43 -0.56 4.99
C GLY A 79 2.68 -0.89 6.28
N ILE A 80 1.71 -0.06 6.67
CA ILE A 80 0.92 -0.27 7.89
C ILE A 80 0.15 -1.60 7.80
N ARG A 81 -0.45 -1.92 6.64
CA ARG A 81 -1.11 -3.21 6.42
C ARG A 81 -0.13 -4.37 6.62
N ASN A 82 1.07 -4.28 6.06
CA ASN A 82 2.09 -5.32 6.23
C ASN A 82 2.44 -5.54 7.71
N PHE A 83 2.64 -4.46 8.46
CA PHE A 83 2.87 -4.52 9.89
C PHE A 83 1.72 -5.15 10.67
N LEU A 84 0.49 -4.79 10.32
CA LEU A 84 -0.71 -5.35 10.91
C LEU A 84 -0.79 -6.86 10.70
N THR A 85 -0.53 -7.34 9.48
CA THR A 85 -0.70 -8.75 9.10
C THR A 85 0.46 -9.65 9.48
N THR A 86 1.69 -9.13 9.54
CA THR A 86 2.89 -9.93 9.81
C THR A 86 3.37 -9.86 11.25
N VAL A 87 3.20 -8.72 11.92
CA VAL A 87 3.73 -8.46 13.28
C VAL A 87 2.60 -8.39 14.28
N CYS A 88 1.69 -7.42 14.13
CA CYS A 88 0.67 -7.14 15.13
C CYS A 88 -0.31 -8.30 15.30
N SER A 89 -0.68 -8.97 14.21
CA SER A 89 -1.55 -10.16 14.24
C SER A 89 -0.98 -11.32 15.06
N ARG A 90 0.35 -11.41 15.19
CA ARG A 90 1.04 -12.48 15.92
C ARG A 90 1.26 -12.07 17.38
N ILE A 91 1.88 -10.91 17.60
CA ILE A 91 2.27 -10.43 18.93
C ILE A 91 1.07 -10.06 19.79
N PHE A 92 0.01 -9.52 19.19
CA PHE A 92 -1.19 -9.11 19.92
C PHE A 92 -2.35 -10.08 19.71
N SER A 93 -2.07 -11.33 19.33
CA SER A 93 -3.11 -12.33 19.08
C SER A 93 -4.00 -12.56 20.32
N ASP A 94 -3.41 -12.61 21.51
CA ASP A 94 -4.11 -12.77 22.78
C ASP A 94 -4.98 -11.54 23.14
N ILE A 95 -4.47 -10.34 22.88
CA ILE A 95 -5.20 -9.08 23.11
C ILE A 95 -6.36 -8.95 22.12
N LEU A 96 -6.12 -9.17 20.83
CA LEU A 96 -7.13 -9.09 19.77
C LEU A 96 -8.28 -10.07 20.02
N GLN A 97 -7.99 -11.26 20.52
CA GLN A 97 -9.01 -12.25 20.89
C GLN A 97 -9.90 -11.79 22.06
N ARG A 98 -9.35 -11.09 23.05
CA ARG A 98 -10.11 -10.59 24.20
C ARG A 98 -10.88 -9.31 23.89
N ALA A 99 -10.30 -8.43 23.07
CA ALA A 99 -10.83 -7.09 22.79
C ALA A 99 -11.93 -7.08 21.73
N LEU A 100 -11.96 -8.07 20.82
CA LEU A 100 -12.95 -8.14 19.76
C LEU A 100 -14.19 -8.90 20.25
N PRO A 101 -15.41 -8.40 19.95
CA PRO A 101 -16.63 -9.10 20.31
C PRO A 101 -16.67 -10.48 19.64
N PRO A 102 -17.20 -11.52 20.29
CA PRO A 102 -17.43 -12.81 19.65
C PRO A 102 -18.38 -12.57 18.48
N SER A 103 -17.85 -12.57 17.26
CA SER A 103 -18.66 -12.40 16.06
C SER A 103 -19.67 -13.54 16.02
N SER A 104 -20.95 -13.18 16.01
CA SER A 104 -22.09 -14.08 15.97
C SER A 104 -21.92 -15.21 14.94
N SER A 105 -22.24 -16.44 15.39
CA SER A 105 -22.41 -17.69 14.62
C SER A 105 -21.24 -18.65 14.44
N TYR A 106 -20.10 -18.47 15.11
CA TYR A 106 -19.15 -19.58 15.28
C TYR A 106 -18.97 -19.85 16.77
N PRO A 107 -19.33 -21.05 17.26
CA PRO A 107 -19.06 -21.37 18.65
C PRO A 107 -17.56 -21.25 18.86
N PHE A 108 -17.18 -20.44 19.85
CA PHE A 108 -15.81 -20.24 20.31
C PHE A 108 -15.31 -21.57 20.87
N VAL A 109 -14.99 -22.51 19.98
CA VAL A 109 -14.38 -23.78 20.33
C VAL A 109 -12.88 -23.55 20.20
N THR A 110 -12.26 -23.36 21.36
CA THR A 110 -10.80 -23.30 21.61
C THR A 110 -10.02 -24.55 21.17
N ARG A 111 -10.57 -25.40 20.29
CA ARG A 111 -9.95 -26.64 19.81
C ARG A 111 -9.68 -26.69 18.31
N LEU A 112 -10.19 -25.78 17.51
CA LEU A 112 -9.94 -25.80 16.06
C LEU A 112 -9.08 -24.60 15.68
N ARG A 113 -7.87 -24.89 15.21
CA ARG A 113 -6.80 -23.96 14.78
C ARG A 113 -7.19 -23.13 13.54
N HIS A 114 -8.33 -22.44 13.58
CA HIS A 114 -8.78 -21.60 12.48
C HIS A 114 -8.29 -20.15 12.65
N PRO A 115 -7.84 -19.50 11.58
CA PRO A 115 -7.51 -18.08 11.60
C PRO A 115 -8.75 -17.25 11.93
N LEU A 116 -8.62 -16.31 12.87
CA LEU A 116 -9.61 -15.26 13.11
C LEU A 116 -9.42 -14.18 12.04
N ILE A 117 -10.41 -14.02 11.17
CA ILE A 117 -10.42 -12.99 10.13
C ILE A 117 -11.17 -11.77 10.66
N ILE A 118 -10.49 -10.63 10.74
CA ILE A 118 -11.05 -9.38 11.26
C ILE A 118 -11.14 -8.39 10.09
N PRO A 119 -12.34 -8.18 9.51
CA PRO A 119 -12.49 -7.27 8.39
C PRO A 119 -12.39 -5.81 8.84
N GLY A 120 -11.65 -5.00 8.09
CA GLY A 120 -11.59 -3.55 8.27
C GLY A 120 -10.91 -3.08 9.56
N PHE A 121 -10.07 -3.91 10.18
CA PHE A 121 -9.31 -3.53 11.37
C PHE A 121 -7.95 -2.91 11.00
N PRO A 122 -7.49 -1.87 11.73
CA PRO A 122 -8.29 -0.98 12.59
C PRO A 122 -9.15 0.01 11.77
N HIS A 123 -8.97 0.04 10.44
CA HIS A 123 -9.73 0.87 9.51
C HIS A 123 -9.96 0.11 8.18
N PRO A 124 -11.10 0.31 7.48
CA PRO A 124 -11.42 -0.37 6.21
C PRO A 124 -10.32 -0.29 5.15
N THR A 125 -9.56 0.81 5.12
CA THR A 125 -8.43 1.04 4.19
C THR A 125 -7.37 -0.07 4.24
N PHE A 126 -7.22 -0.76 5.38
CA PHE A 126 -6.22 -1.82 5.53
C PHE A 126 -6.73 -3.21 5.14
N GLY A 127 -8.03 -3.37 4.86
CA GLY A 127 -8.62 -4.66 4.50
C GLY A 127 -8.80 -5.59 5.71
N SER A 128 -8.76 -6.89 5.47
CA SER A 128 -8.93 -7.89 6.53
C SER A 128 -7.59 -8.34 7.10
N ILE A 129 -7.53 -8.54 8.42
CA ILE A 129 -6.37 -9.11 9.10
C ILE A 129 -6.68 -10.54 9.51
N ASN A 130 -5.72 -11.43 9.28
CA ASN A 130 -5.79 -12.83 9.72
C ASN A 130 -4.94 -12.99 10.98
N VAL A 131 -5.58 -13.28 12.11
CA VAL A 131 -4.93 -13.57 13.39
C VAL A 131 -4.89 -15.08 13.58
N MET A 132 -3.69 -15.66 13.62
CA MET A 132 -3.51 -17.08 13.92
C MET A 132 -3.51 -17.30 15.43
N HIS A 133 -4.09 -18.40 15.88
CA HIS A 133 -4.00 -18.82 17.28
C HIS A 133 -2.55 -19.26 17.58
N ASP A 134 -2.04 -18.84 18.73
CA ASP A 134 -0.67 -19.10 19.19
C ASP A 134 -0.29 -20.58 19.03
N VAL A 135 0.87 -20.82 18.42
CA VAL A 135 1.59 -22.09 18.52
C VAL A 135 2.29 -22.01 19.87
N VAL A 136 1.77 -22.75 20.83
CA VAL A 136 2.37 -22.94 22.16
C VAL A 136 3.90 -22.96 22.03
N VAL A 137 4.57 -22.09 22.79
CA VAL A 137 6.03 -21.93 22.92
C VAL A 137 6.70 -23.19 23.51
N GLY A 138 6.13 -24.37 23.30
CA GLY A 138 6.41 -25.59 24.04
C GLY A 138 7.02 -26.76 23.25
N ASP A 139 7.08 -26.72 21.91
CA ASP A 139 7.64 -27.86 21.16
C ASP A 139 8.66 -27.43 20.10
N ASN A 140 9.86 -27.99 20.26
CA ASN A 140 11.04 -27.86 19.41
C ASN A 140 10.75 -28.15 17.93
N LEU A 141 10.42 -27.13 17.15
CA LEU A 141 10.44 -27.20 15.69
C LEU A 141 11.34 -26.10 15.13
N TYR A 142 12.59 -26.51 14.86
CA TYR A 142 13.52 -25.91 13.91
C TYR A 142 12.92 -25.90 12.50
N ASN A 143 11.82 -25.17 12.32
CA ASN A 143 11.30 -24.86 11.00
C ASN A 143 11.76 -23.44 10.68
N ASN A 144 12.86 -23.37 9.93
CA ASN A 144 13.59 -22.17 9.50
C ASN A 144 12.77 -21.20 8.62
N ASN A 145 11.44 -21.23 8.70
CA ASN A 145 10.51 -20.45 7.89
C ASN A 145 9.58 -19.54 8.73
N LEU A 146 9.79 -19.40 10.04
CA LEU A 146 8.95 -18.50 10.87
C LEU A 146 9.26 -17.00 10.67
N PHE A 147 10.40 -16.66 10.08
CA PHE A 147 10.79 -15.31 9.67
C PHE A 147 11.07 -15.30 8.17
N PRO A 148 10.16 -14.80 7.30
CA PRO A 148 10.46 -14.63 5.89
C PRO A 148 11.30 -13.36 5.67
N CYS A 149 12.38 -13.18 6.43
CA CYS A 149 13.21 -11.98 6.36
C CYS A 149 14.66 -12.34 6.73
N SER A 150 15.44 -12.74 5.72
CA SER A 150 16.89 -12.88 5.87
C SER A 150 17.54 -11.50 5.78
N HIS A 151 18.31 -11.12 6.81
CA HIS A 151 19.14 -9.91 7.01
C HIS A 151 18.50 -8.65 7.63
N GLY A 152 18.92 -8.37 8.89
CA GLY A 152 18.68 -7.12 9.64
C GLY A 152 17.76 -7.33 10.86
N LEU A 153 17.89 -6.52 11.91
CA LEU A 153 17.13 -6.66 13.18
C LEU A 153 15.60 -6.72 13.02
N TRP A 154 15.06 -6.37 11.85
CA TRP A 154 13.69 -6.70 11.41
C TRP A 154 13.56 -7.21 9.97
N GLY A 155 14.66 -7.31 9.20
CA GLY A 155 14.71 -7.80 7.81
C GLY A 155 13.59 -7.42 6.84
N TRP A 156 12.84 -6.35 7.12
CA TRP A 156 11.78 -5.84 6.26
C TRP A 156 12.39 -4.97 5.19
N ASN A 157 11.99 -5.23 3.96
CA ASN A 157 12.08 -4.25 2.91
C ASN A 157 10.64 -3.93 2.50
N ALA A 158 10.20 -2.68 2.64
CA ALA A 158 8.87 -2.26 2.19
C ALA A 158 8.61 -2.62 0.71
N SER A 159 9.66 -2.88 -0.08
CA SER A 159 9.56 -3.40 -1.45
C SER A 159 9.39 -4.93 -1.57
N CYS A 160 9.67 -5.75 -0.55
CA CYS A 160 9.66 -7.21 -0.68
C CYS A 160 8.30 -7.89 -0.45
N ILE A 161 7.28 -7.17 0.03
CA ILE A 161 5.94 -7.74 0.32
C ILE A 161 4.81 -7.04 -0.45
N ALA A 162 5.08 -5.88 -1.07
CA ALA A 162 4.08 -5.20 -1.88
C ALA A 162 3.66 -6.08 -3.07
N THR A 163 2.37 -6.38 -3.15
CA THR A 163 1.81 -7.15 -4.26
C THR A 163 1.99 -6.40 -5.57
N ASP A 164 2.03 -7.12 -6.70
CA ASP A 164 2.09 -6.50 -8.03
C ASP A 164 1.00 -5.42 -8.19
N ASN A 165 -0.19 -5.68 -7.68
CA ASN A 165 -1.29 -4.73 -7.71
C ASN A 165 -1.00 -3.44 -6.94
N GLU A 166 -0.35 -3.51 -5.77
CA GLU A 166 0.07 -2.34 -4.98
C GLU A 166 1.17 -1.53 -5.66
N ARG A 167 1.96 -2.16 -6.53
CA ARG A 167 2.99 -1.53 -7.36
C ARG A 167 2.50 -1.08 -8.74
N THR A 168 1.27 -1.45 -9.10
CA THR A 168 0.71 -1.20 -10.45
C THR A 168 -0.05 0.12 -10.52
N MET A 169 0.13 0.83 -11.63
CA MET A 169 -0.65 1.99 -12.05
C MET A 169 -1.47 1.67 -13.30
N PHE A 170 -2.59 2.37 -13.44
CA PHE A 170 -3.40 2.38 -14.65
C PHE A 170 -3.17 3.68 -15.41
N ILE A 171 -2.85 3.56 -16.69
CA ILE A 171 -2.51 4.68 -17.56
C ILE A 171 -3.51 4.74 -18.70
N THR A 172 -4.01 5.92 -19.03
CA THR A 172 -4.89 6.15 -20.18
C THR A 172 -4.30 7.21 -21.12
N PHE A 173 -4.67 7.10 -22.39
CA PHE A 173 -4.15 7.93 -23.47
C PHE A 173 -5.29 8.66 -24.19
N SER A 174 -4.98 9.82 -24.76
CA SER A 174 -5.93 10.54 -25.62
C SER A 174 -6.20 9.79 -26.93
N ARG A 175 -7.43 9.88 -27.43
CA ARG A 175 -7.79 9.33 -28.74
C ARG A 175 -7.06 10.09 -29.86
N GLY A 176 -6.69 9.37 -30.92
CA GLY A 176 -6.01 9.94 -32.10
C GLY A 176 -4.51 10.18 -31.95
N PHE A 177 -3.93 9.90 -30.78
CA PHE A 177 -2.50 10.00 -30.50
C PHE A 177 -1.95 8.65 -30.01
N PRO A 178 -1.49 7.77 -30.91
CA PRO A 178 -1.08 6.43 -30.53
C PRO A 178 0.15 6.47 -29.64
N VAL A 179 0.09 5.79 -28.49
CA VAL A 179 1.20 5.69 -27.53
C VAL A 179 1.65 4.23 -27.49
N SER A 180 2.93 3.99 -27.74
CA SER A 180 3.51 2.64 -27.71
C SER A 180 3.96 2.24 -26.30
N GLN A 181 4.08 0.93 -26.07
CA GLN A 181 4.63 0.37 -24.83
C GLN A 181 6.03 0.92 -24.52
N ALA A 182 6.89 1.02 -25.54
CA ALA A 182 8.24 1.56 -25.42
C ALA A 182 8.25 3.05 -25.05
N GLU A 183 7.30 3.84 -25.60
CA GLU A 183 7.15 5.25 -25.27
C GLU A 183 6.75 5.45 -23.80
N VAL A 184 5.82 4.64 -23.28
CA VAL A 184 5.45 4.65 -21.86
C VAL A 184 6.65 4.29 -20.99
N LYS A 185 7.33 3.16 -21.28
CA LYS A 185 8.50 2.71 -20.49
C LYS A 185 9.57 3.80 -20.46
N ARG A 186 9.91 4.38 -21.62
CA ARG A 186 10.90 5.46 -21.72
C ARG A 186 10.49 6.72 -20.97
N PHE A 187 9.21 7.11 -21.02
CA PHE A 187 8.71 8.29 -20.32
C PHE A 187 8.91 8.15 -18.80
N PHE A 188 8.47 7.03 -18.21
CA PHE A 188 8.55 6.85 -16.76
C PHE A 188 9.99 6.61 -16.28
N THR A 189 10.78 5.81 -16.99
CA THR A 189 12.20 5.60 -16.62
C THR A 189 13.03 6.87 -16.69
N LYS A 190 12.80 7.73 -17.69
CA LYS A 190 13.50 9.02 -17.80
C LYS A 190 13.16 9.98 -16.66
N ASN A 191 11.90 10.03 -16.22
CA ASN A 191 11.45 11.02 -15.23
C ASN A 191 11.54 10.53 -13.78
N TYR A 192 11.47 9.21 -13.55
CA TYR A 192 11.39 8.61 -12.21
C TYR A 192 12.51 7.59 -11.94
N GLY A 193 13.48 7.45 -12.83
CA GLY A 193 14.69 6.64 -12.62
C GLY A 193 14.69 5.35 -13.46
N GLU A 194 15.89 4.92 -13.83
CA GLU A 194 16.11 3.89 -14.85
C GLU A 194 15.43 2.56 -14.54
N ASN A 195 15.49 2.13 -13.27
CA ASN A 195 14.94 0.84 -12.81
C ASN A 195 13.53 0.95 -12.24
N CYS A 196 12.82 2.07 -12.45
CA CYS A 196 11.51 2.28 -11.81
C CYS A 196 10.37 1.48 -12.46
N VAL A 197 10.53 1.06 -13.72
CA VAL A 197 9.52 0.31 -14.49
C VAL A 197 9.93 -1.15 -14.63
N GLU A 198 9.15 -2.05 -14.04
CA GLU A 198 9.31 -3.49 -14.23
C GLU A 198 8.59 -4.01 -15.48
N GLY A 199 7.38 -3.50 -15.74
CA GLY A 199 6.56 -4.00 -16.84
C GLY A 199 5.55 -2.97 -17.33
N VAL A 200 5.28 -3.00 -18.64
CA VAL A 200 4.18 -2.24 -19.27
C VAL A 200 3.33 -3.23 -20.03
N TYR A 201 2.05 -3.32 -19.72
CA TYR A 201 1.12 -4.24 -20.35
C TYR A 201 0.01 -3.45 -21.02
N MET A 202 -0.13 -3.62 -22.33
CA MET A 202 -1.18 -3.01 -23.14
C MET A 202 -2.03 -4.13 -23.74
N LYS A 203 -3.33 -3.89 -23.93
CA LYS A 203 -4.15 -4.84 -24.67
C LYS A 203 -3.71 -4.76 -26.13
N GLU A 204 -3.12 -5.85 -26.63
CA GLU A 204 -2.94 -6.03 -28.06
C GLU A 204 -4.33 -6.24 -28.67
N ASP A 205 -4.70 -5.38 -29.61
CA ASP A 205 -5.91 -5.56 -30.38
C ASP A 205 -5.69 -6.72 -31.35
N ASN A 206 -6.00 -7.92 -30.87
CA ASN A 206 -5.94 -9.16 -31.63
C ASN A 206 -7.13 -9.22 -32.62
N LYS A 207 -7.20 -8.25 -33.52
CA LYS A 207 -8.09 -8.26 -34.69
C LYS A 207 -7.25 -8.46 -35.94
N ASN A 208 -7.27 -9.71 -36.39
CA ASN A 208 -7.10 -10.20 -37.76
C ASN A 208 -5.65 -10.46 -38.25
N PHE A 209 -5.08 -11.59 -37.82
CA PHE A 209 -4.22 -12.41 -38.69
C PHE A 209 -5.03 -13.20 -39.74
N LEU A 210 -6.36 -13.02 -39.80
CA LEU A 210 -7.25 -13.60 -40.80
C LEU A 210 -8.27 -12.53 -41.17
N ASN A 211 -7.96 -11.69 -42.16
CA ASN A 211 -8.88 -11.02 -43.09
C ASN A 211 -8.06 -10.06 -43.96
N ALA A 212 -7.27 -10.65 -44.86
CA ALA A 212 -6.80 -9.96 -46.05
C ALA A 212 -8.03 -9.72 -46.93
N ASN A 213 -8.58 -8.49 -46.88
CA ASN A 213 -9.39 -7.81 -47.90
C ASN A 213 -10.34 -6.81 -47.21
N GLY A 214 -9.82 -5.62 -46.94
CA GLY A 214 -10.60 -4.48 -46.45
C GLY A 214 -9.67 -3.31 -46.19
N ASN A 215 -9.85 -2.21 -46.92
CA ASN A 215 -9.19 -0.92 -46.70
C ASN A 215 -9.54 -0.37 -45.32
N ASP A 216 -8.90 -0.88 -44.26
CA ASP A 216 -9.08 -0.37 -42.90
C ASP A 216 -7.74 0.23 -42.43
N ASN A 217 -7.56 1.52 -42.70
CA ASN A 217 -6.44 2.34 -42.20
C ASN A 217 -6.58 2.65 -40.68
N GLY A 218 -7.28 1.80 -39.93
CA GLY A 218 -7.47 1.92 -38.51
C GLY A 218 -6.52 1.00 -37.76
N GLN A 219 -5.25 1.37 -37.60
CA GLN A 219 -4.43 0.80 -36.52
C GLN A 219 -5.14 1.11 -35.20
N GLN A 220 -5.92 0.14 -34.70
CA GLN A 220 -6.63 0.24 -33.43
C GLN A 220 -5.57 0.45 -32.34
N GLN A 221 -5.49 1.68 -31.83
CA GLN A 221 -4.51 2.06 -30.81
C GLN A 221 -4.99 1.60 -29.42
N SER A 222 -4.09 1.03 -28.62
CA SER A 222 -4.37 0.78 -27.20
C SER A 222 -4.65 2.12 -26.50
N LEU A 223 -5.80 2.23 -25.83
CA LEU A 223 -6.20 3.46 -25.12
C LEU A 223 -5.76 3.48 -23.65
N PHE A 224 -5.18 2.39 -23.17
CA PHE A 224 -4.72 2.25 -21.80
C PHE A 224 -3.56 1.25 -21.67
N ALA A 225 -2.83 1.36 -20.57
CA ALA A 225 -1.78 0.45 -20.16
C ALA A 225 -1.81 0.19 -18.65
N LYS A 226 -1.39 -1.00 -18.23
CA LYS A 226 -0.97 -1.27 -16.86
C LYS A 226 0.54 -1.06 -16.78
N LEU A 227 0.98 -0.25 -15.82
CA LEU A 227 2.39 0.02 -15.55
C LEU A 227 2.75 -0.59 -14.20
N VAL A 228 3.60 -1.61 -14.19
CA VAL A 228 4.13 -2.25 -12.97
C VAL A 228 5.46 -1.59 -12.62
N LEU A 229 5.54 -1.04 -11.42
CA LEU A 229 6.70 -0.29 -10.92
C LEU A 229 7.52 -1.11 -9.94
N ASN A 230 8.77 -0.72 -9.71
CA ASN A 230 9.66 -1.40 -8.77
C ASN A 230 9.25 -1.30 -7.29
N SER A 231 8.44 -0.31 -6.91
CA SER A 231 8.01 -0.12 -5.53
C SER A 231 6.74 0.73 -5.43
N VAL A 232 6.06 0.61 -4.28
CA VAL A 232 4.92 1.48 -3.93
C VAL A 232 5.37 2.93 -3.73
N ALA A 233 6.58 3.15 -3.23
CA ALA A 233 7.16 4.50 -3.11
C ALA A 233 7.29 5.21 -4.45
N THR A 234 7.58 4.47 -5.54
CA THR A 234 7.57 5.02 -6.89
C THR A 234 6.15 5.43 -7.32
N VAL A 235 5.10 4.69 -6.92
CA VAL A 235 3.70 5.08 -7.16
C VAL A 235 3.40 6.42 -6.50
N ASP A 236 3.73 6.57 -5.21
CA ASP A 236 3.54 7.83 -4.47
C ASP A 236 4.29 8.99 -5.12
N ARG A 237 5.53 8.77 -5.56
CA ARG A 237 6.32 9.80 -6.23
C ARG A 237 5.74 10.23 -7.59
N ILE A 238 5.17 9.30 -8.35
CA ILE A 238 4.54 9.62 -9.65
C ILE A 238 3.23 10.39 -9.44
N LEU A 239 2.43 9.99 -8.46
CA LEU A 239 1.13 10.59 -8.19
C LEU A 239 1.23 11.87 -7.36
N ASP A 240 2.27 12.00 -6.53
CA ASP A 240 2.57 13.16 -5.70
C ASP A 240 1.35 13.63 -4.88
N GLY A 241 0.65 12.68 -4.26
CA GLY A 241 -0.57 12.90 -3.51
C GLY A 241 -1.85 13.08 -4.34
N GLU A 242 -1.78 13.12 -5.67
CA GLU A 242 -2.98 13.23 -6.52
C GLU A 242 -3.57 11.85 -6.86
N LYS A 243 -4.91 11.75 -6.97
CA LYS A 243 -5.54 10.51 -7.45
C LYS A 243 -5.24 10.21 -8.93
N ILE A 244 -5.16 11.27 -9.74
CA ILE A 244 -4.91 11.19 -11.18
C ILE A 244 -3.87 12.24 -11.54
N LYS A 245 -2.68 11.81 -11.94
CA LYS A 245 -1.64 12.71 -12.44
C LYS A 245 -1.72 12.85 -13.95
N ARG A 246 -1.67 14.08 -14.44
CA ARG A 246 -1.68 14.40 -15.88
C ARG A 246 -0.27 14.69 -16.37
N PHE A 247 0.10 14.06 -17.47
CA PHE A 247 1.39 14.22 -18.13
C PHE A 247 1.22 14.63 -19.59
N LYS A 248 2.23 15.32 -20.11
CA LYS A 248 2.37 15.62 -21.53
C LYS A 248 3.71 15.07 -22.03
N SER A 249 3.68 14.18 -23.01
CA SER A 249 4.87 13.56 -23.62
C SER A 249 4.76 13.63 -25.13
N ASN A 250 5.73 14.23 -25.83
CA ASN A 250 5.74 14.37 -27.29
C ASN A 250 4.43 14.96 -27.87
N GLY A 251 3.81 15.92 -27.15
CA GLY A 251 2.53 16.50 -27.54
C GLY A 251 1.29 15.66 -27.21
N LYS A 252 1.47 14.43 -26.69
CA LYS A 252 0.39 13.51 -26.29
C LYS A 252 0.06 13.68 -24.80
N HIS A 253 -1.22 13.57 -24.45
CA HIS A 253 -1.64 13.58 -23.05
C HIS A 253 -1.79 12.17 -22.50
N ILE A 254 -1.20 11.96 -21.33
CA ILE A 254 -1.20 10.70 -20.60
C ILE A 254 -1.77 10.98 -19.21
N TRP A 255 -2.72 10.18 -18.76
CA TRP A 255 -3.24 10.25 -17.40
C TRP A 255 -2.85 8.98 -16.66
N ALA A 256 -2.37 9.12 -15.43
CA ALA A 256 -1.96 8.00 -14.61
C ALA A 256 -2.71 8.03 -13.28
N ARG A 257 -3.17 6.87 -12.83
CA ARG A 257 -3.82 6.68 -11.53
C ARG A 257 -3.38 5.38 -10.89
N LYS A 258 -3.64 5.22 -9.59
CA LYS A 258 -3.45 3.94 -8.92
C LYS A 258 -4.34 2.87 -9.55
N TYR A 259 -3.80 1.68 -9.79
CA TYR A 259 -4.61 0.55 -10.27
C TYR A 259 -5.56 0.05 -9.19
N SER A 260 -6.84 -0.06 -9.52
CA SER A 260 -7.88 -0.73 -8.75
C SER A 260 -8.40 -1.95 -9.52
N MET A 261 -8.72 -3.03 -8.80
CA MET A 261 -9.35 -4.22 -9.40
C MET A 261 -10.84 -4.01 -9.68
N THR A 262 -11.51 -3.17 -8.89
CA THR A 262 -12.86 -2.72 -9.16
C THR A 262 -12.85 -1.87 -10.43
N ARG A 263 -13.60 -2.33 -11.44
CA ARG A 263 -14.00 -1.48 -12.56
C ARG A 263 -14.84 -0.36 -11.94
N ASP A 264 -14.42 0.88 -12.16
CA ASP A 264 -15.30 2.02 -11.92
C ASP A 264 -16.40 1.88 -12.99
N ASP A 265 -17.56 1.35 -12.58
CA ASP A 265 -18.78 1.27 -13.40
C ASP A 265 -19.45 2.65 -13.49
#